data_AF-A0A7S0B783-F1
#
_entry.id   AF-A0A7S0B783-F1
#
_cell.length_a   1.000
_cell.length_b   1.000
_cell.length_c   1.000
_cell.angle_alpha   90.00
_cell.angle_beta   90.00
_cell.angle_gamma   90.00
#
_symmetry.space_group_name_H-M   'P 1'
#
loop_
_entity.id
_entity.type
_entity.pdbx_description
1 polymer ?
#
loop_
_entity_poly.entity_id
_entity_poly.type
_entity_poly.pdbx_seq_one_letter_code
_entity_poly.pdbx_strand_id
1 'polypeptide(L)'
;RRRCGGSAFAFHGSPLHKWFSIMCNGLRVLSHTSFMSSGAAFGAGIYLAKDWSTAAHYCEGFAGSSYPCALGEPLQVLGVVEYAKDPTCCRLHSHGIVTLSDASAVMLRYVLIYSEASLRSAGHSAAMSFSIDELGVAERYAQLQEHVRQRDTGEAGPGGERCDLRFVSRDDRRVA
;
A
#
# COMPACT_ATOMS: atom_id res chain seq x y z
N ARG A 1 -13.75 3.07 -19.08
CA ARG A 1 -14.05 1.92 -18.19
C ARG A 1 -13.50 0.64 -18.84
N ARG A 2 -12.29 0.20 -18.49
CA ARG A 2 -11.80 -1.12 -18.93
C ARG A 2 -12.34 -2.17 -17.95
N ARG A 3 -13.13 -3.12 -18.47
CA ARG A 3 -13.52 -4.35 -17.77
C ARG A 3 -12.57 -5.46 -18.24
N CYS A 4 -12.18 -6.33 -17.31
CA CYS A 4 -11.45 -7.62 -17.43
C CYS A 4 -10.15 -7.62 -16.61
N GLY A 5 -10.30 -7.90 -15.32
CA GLY A 5 -9.21 -8.03 -14.35
C GLY A 5 -9.68 -7.48 -13.01
N GLY A 6 -10.13 -8.35 -12.09
CA GLY A 6 -10.44 -7.90 -10.72
C GLY A 6 -9.19 -7.32 -10.05
N SER A 7 -9.35 -6.77 -8.84
CA SER A 7 -8.20 -6.35 -8.04
C SER A 7 -7.76 -7.44 -7.05
N ALA A 8 -6.53 -7.33 -6.59
CA ALA A 8 -5.96 -8.18 -5.54
C ALA A 8 -5.10 -7.32 -4.61
N PHE A 9 -4.74 -7.89 -3.45
CA PHE A 9 -3.91 -7.22 -2.46
C PHE A 9 -2.50 -7.81 -2.42
N ALA A 10 -1.54 -6.95 -2.12
CA ALA A 10 -0.15 -7.30 -1.86
C ALA A 10 0.47 -6.31 -0.88
N PHE A 11 1.61 -6.70 -0.30
CA PHE A 11 2.45 -5.83 0.50
C PHE A 11 3.41 -5.04 -0.38
N HIS A 12 3.76 -3.84 0.07
CA HIS A 12 4.85 -3.04 -0.46
C HIS A 12 5.77 -2.62 0.69
N GLY A 13 7.03 -3.04 0.62
CA GLY A 13 8.07 -2.60 1.53
C GLY A 13 8.91 -1.50 0.92
N SER A 14 9.25 -0.51 1.74
CA SER A 14 10.13 0.59 1.36
C SER A 14 10.77 1.18 2.62
N PRO A 15 11.99 1.74 2.53
CA PRO A 15 12.63 2.42 3.65
C PRO A 15 11.79 3.55 4.22
N LEU A 16 11.88 3.76 5.54
CA LEU A 16 11.07 4.76 6.27
C LEU A 16 11.07 6.14 5.61
N HIS A 17 12.24 6.61 5.17
CA HIS A 17 12.43 7.94 4.57
C HIS A 17 11.69 8.14 3.23
N LYS A 18 11.25 7.06 2.56
CA LYS A 18 10.50 7.16 1.28
C LYS A 18 8.99 7.27 1.47
N TRP A 19 8.46 6.87 2.63
CA TRP A 19 7.02 6.77 2.86
C TRP A 19 6.30 8.11 2.78
N PHE A 20 6.95 9.21 3.17
CA PHE A 20 6.37 10.54 2.98
C PHE A 20 6.07 10.82 1.50
N SER A 21 7.02 10.55 0.61
CA SER A 21 6.82 10.71 -0.84
C SER A 21 5.77 9.76 -1.38
N ILE A 22 5.77 8.49 -0.95
CA ILE A 22 4.78 7.48 -1.38
C ILE A 22 3.36 7.90 -0.98
N MET A 23 3.15 8.41 0.23
CA MET A 23 1.82 8.83 0.70
C MET A 23 1.31 10.05 -0.07
N CYS A 24 2.17 11.02 -0.39
CA CYS A 24 1.76 12.23 -1.10
C CYS A 24 1.63 12.02 -2.62
N ASN A 25 2.48 11.19 -3.22
CA ASN A 25 2.61 11.06 -4.67
C ASN A 25 2.10 9.72 -5.22
N GLY A 26 1.76 8.77 -4.34
CA GLY A 26 1.50 7.38 -4.72
C GLY A 26 2.79 6.61 -5.04
N LEU A 27 2.61 5.32 -5.33
CA LEU A 27 3.70 4.47 -5.82
C LEU A 27 4.01 4.82 -7.27
N ARG A 28 5.31 4.89 -7.61
CA ARG A 28 5.78 5.27 -8.94
C ARG A 28 6.76 4.25 -9.50
N VAL A 29 6.71 4.05 -10.81
CA VAL A 29 7.74 3.28 -11.52
C VAL A 29 9.00 4.14 -11.60
N LEU A 30 10.03 3.76 -10.84
CA LEU A 30 11.30 4.47 -10.75
C LEU A 30 12.49 3.61 -11.22
N SER A 31 12.23 2.45 -11.83
CA SER A 31 13.26 1.59 -12.40
C SER A 31 14.09 2.32 -13.45
N HIS A 32 15.40 2.06 -13.48
CA HIS A 32 16.35 2.73 -14.38
C HIS A 32 16.48 4.25 -14.20
N THR A 33 16.01 4.79 -13.06
CA THR A 33 16.26 6.17 -12.66
C THR A 33 17.28 6.21 -11.51
N SER A 34 17.80 7.40 -11.21
CA SER A 34 18.67 7.63 -10.04
C SER A 34 17.97 7.36 -8.69
N PHE A 35 16.65 7.22 -8.67
CA PHE A 35 15.85 6.98 -7.46
C PHE A 35 15.56 5.49 -7.20
N MET A 36 16.08 4.59 -8.05
CA MET A 36 15.96 3.14 -7.88
C MET A 36 16.84 2.67 -6.71
N SER A 37 16.25 2.22 -5.61
CA SER A 37 17.00 1.68 -4.44
C SER A 37 17.35 0.21 -4.58
N SER A 38 16.56 -0.55 -5.33
CA SER A 38 16.72 -1.99 -5.49
C SER A 38 16.70 -2.32 -6.97
N GLY A 39 17.50 -3.30 -7.39
CA GLY A 39 17.60 -3.69 -8.79
C GLY A 39 16.27 -4.19 -9.37
N ALA A 40 16.16 -4.14 -10.70
CA ALA A 40 14.97 -4.54 -11.44
C ALA A 40 15.05 -6.03 -11.88
N ALA A 41 15.15 -6.95 -10.92
CA ALA A 41 15.41 -8.39 -11.18
C ALA A 41 14.35 -9.06 -12.07
N PHE A 42 13.09 -8.62 -11.98
CA PHE A 42 11.97 -9.12 -12.79
C PHE A 42 11.49 -8.11 -13.86
N GLY A 43 12.32 -7.12 -14.16
CA GLY A 43 12.02 -6.04 -15.09
C GLY A 43 11.59 -4.73 -14.42
N ALA A 44 11.41 -3.68 -15.22
CA ALA A 44 11.04 -2.36 -14.74
C ALA A 44 9.60 -2.35 -14.17
N GLY A 45 9.43 -1.81 -12.97
CA GLY A 45 8.12 -1.71 -12.34
C GLY A 45 8.16 -1.43 -10.84
N ILE A 46 6.96 -1.37 -10.27
CA ILE A 46 6.71 -1.35 -8.82
C ILE A 46 6.65 -2.79 -8.35
N TYR A 47 7.44 -3.12 -7.34
CA TYR A 47 7.54 -4.46 -6.78
C TYR A 47 6.66 -4.57 -5.54
N LEU A 48 5.81 -5.60 -5.55
CA LEU A 48 4.93 -5.99 -4.46
C LEU A 48 5.22 -7.45 -4.08
N ALA A 49 4.84 -7.84 -2.87
CA ALA A 49 4.98 -9.22 -2.42
C ALA A 49 3.69 -9.73 -1.77
N LYS A 50 3.38 -11.00 -1.99
CA LYS A 50 2.30 -11.70 -1.28
C LYS A 50 2.67 -11.97 0.17
N ASP A 51 3.94 -12.22 0.43
CA ASP A 51 4.46 -12.54 1.75
C ASP A 51 4.97 -11.31 2.49
N TRP A 52 4.61 -11.21 3.77
CA TRP A 52 5.06 -10.12 4.64
C TRP A 52 6.59 -10.06 4.76
N SER A 53 7.24 -11.20 4.97
CA SER A 53 8.70 -11.27 5.17
C SER A 53 9.48 -10.76 3.96
N THR A 54 9.03 -11.13 2.75
CA THR A 54 9.58 -10.65 1.49
C THR A 54 9.45 -9.14 1.37
N ALA A 55 8.29 -8.55 1.70
CA ALA A 55 8.12 -7.11 1.67
C ALA A 55 8.95 -6.40 2.76
N ALA A 56 8.98 -6.93 3.99
CA ALA A 56 9.72 -6.36 5.11
C ALA A 56 11.24 -6.28 4.83
N HIS A 57 11.78 -7.20 4.03
CA HIS A 57 13.17 -7.14 3.58
C HIS A 57 13.49 -5.84 2.81
N TYR A 58 12.54 -5.33 2.00
CA TYR A 58 12.69 -4.07 1.26
C TYR A 58 12.51 -2.82 2.12
N CYS A 59 12.17 -2.95 3.40
CA CYS A 59 12.11 -1.82 4.32
C CYS A 59 13.48 -1.36 4.83
N GLU A 60 14.57 -2.10 4.54
CA GLU A 60 15.92 -1.82 5.03
C GLU A 60 16.03 -1.78 6.57
N GLY A 61 15.16 -2.53 7.26
CA GLY A 61 15.15 -2.65 8.72
C GLY A 61 14.25 -1.62 9.42
N PHE A 62 14.50 -1.43 10.73
CA PHE A 62 13.82 -0.42 11.55
C PHE A 62 14.63 0.87 11.53
N ALA A 63 13.95 2.00 11.39
CA ALA A 63 14.58 3.31 11.39
C ALA A 63 14.00 4.18 12.51
N GLY A 64 14.91 4.82 13.26
CA GLY A 64 14.55 5.83 14.25
C GLY A 64 14.21 7.17 13.59
N SER A 65 13.58 8.04 14.37
CA SER A 65 13.28 9.41 13.98
C SER A 65 13.91 10.37 14.98
N SER A 66 14.55 11.43 14.48
CA SER A 66 15.11 12.51 15.30
C SER A 66 14.07 13.56 15.68
N TYR A 67 12.83 13.42 15.22
CA TYR A 67 11.76 14.37 15.53
C TYR A 67 11.34 14.26 17.00
N PRO A 68 11.24 15.36 17.76
CA PRO A 68 10.87 15.34 19.18
C PRO A 68 9.51 14.72 19.49
N CYS A 69 8.60 14.71 18.51
CA CYS A 69 7.25 14.12 18.60
C CYS A 69 7.15 12.73 17.97
N ALA A 70 8.28 12.08 17.64
CA ALA A 70 8.27 10.71 17.16
C ALA A 70 7.81 9.73 18.25
N LEU A 71 7.41 8.52 17.85
CA LEU A 71 7.01 7.45 18.77
C LEU A 71 8.14 7.00 19.73
N GLY A 72 9.35 7.55 19.61
CA GLY A 72 10.47 7.30 20.53
C GLY A 72 11.19 5.97 20.33
N GLU A 73 10.69 5.12 19.44
CA GLU A 73 11.26 3.81 19.12
C GLU A 73 11.53 3.65 17.60
N PRO A 74 12.48 2.79 17.19
CA PRO A 74 12.69 2.46 15.79
C PRO A 74 11.42 1.84 15.18
N LEU A 75 11.02 2.35 14.03
CA LEU A 75 9.80 1.94 13.33
C LEU A 75 10.13 1.28 12.00
N GLN A 76 9.27 0.35 11.61
CA GLN A 76 9.20 -0.17 10.27
C GLN A 76 7.80 0.09 9.72
N VAL A 77 7.73 0.43 8.43
CA VAL A 77 6.48 0.79 7.75
C VAL A 77 6.31 -0.09 6.54
N LEU A 78 5.12 -0.67 6.41
CA LEU A 78 4.73 -1.53 5.31
C LEU A 78 3.41 -1.04 4.71
N GLY A 79 3.30 -1.03 3.39
CA GLY A 79 2.06 -0.70 2.69
C GLY A 79 1.28 -1.96 2.41
N VAL A 80 -0.03 -1.90 2.60
CA VAL A 80 -0.97 -2.82 1.97
C VAL A 80 -1.57 -2.09 0.78
N VAL A 81 -1.35 -2.65 -0.40
CA VAL A 81 -1.78 -2.06 -1.66
C VAL A 81 -2.82 -2.94 -2.32
N GLU A 82 -3.75 -2.29 -3.02
CA GLU A 82 -4.63 -2.94 -3.99
C GLU A 82 -4.06 -2.71 -5.38
N TYR A 83 -4.01 -3.76 -6.21
CA TYR A 83 -3.53 -3.67 -7.58
C TYR A 83 -4.49 -4.34 -8.57
N ALA A 84 -4.49 -3.85 -9.81
CA ALA A 84 -5.27 -4.42 -10.90
C ALA A 84 -4.60 -5.68 -11.46
N LYS A 85 -5.36 -6.77 -11.66
CA LYS A 85 -4.88 -8.02 -12.25
C LYS A 85 -4.84 -7.98 -13.79
N ASP A 86 -4.63 -6.82 -14.39
CA ASP A 86 -4.56 -6.67 -15.84
C ASP A 86 -3.20 -7.20 -16.35
N PRO A 87 -3.18 -8.27 -17.18
CA PRO A 87 -1.92 -8.85 -17.67
C PRO A 87 -1.05 -7.89 -18.49
N THR A 88 -1.61 -6.78 -18.98
CA THR A 88 -0.85 -5.77 -19.73
C THR A 88 0.11 -4.97 -18.86
N CYS A 89 -0.18 -4.84 -17.56
CA CYS A 89 0.63 -4.08 -16.63
C CYS A 89 1.06 -4.87 -15.37
N CYS A 90 0.46 -6.03 -15.11
CA CYS A 90 0.74 -6.86 -13.95
C CYS A 90 1.39 -8.19 -14.34
N ARG A 91 2.52 -8.51 -13.70
CA ARG A 91 3.20 -9.80 -13.82
C ARG A 91 3.36 -10.43 -12.45
N LEU A 92 2.87 -11.66 -12.30
CA LEU A 92 3.13 -12.50 -11.13
C LEU A 92 4.35 -13.37 -11.41
N HIS A 93 5.29 -13.37 -10.47
CA HIS A 93 6.52 -14.14 -10.52
C HIS A 93 6.50 -15.28 -9.48
N SER A 94 7.54 -16.11 -9.50
CA SER A 94 7.79 -17.09 -8.45
C SER A 94 7.86 -16.44 -7.07
N HIS A 95 7.55 -17.20 -6.02
CA HIS A 95 7.60 -16.74 -4.62
C HIS A 95 6.65 -15.56 -4.30
N GLY A 96 5.54 -15.44 -5.04
CA GLY A 96 4.51 -14.45 -4.73
C GLY A 96 4.92 -13.00 -4.98
N ILE A 97 5.98 -12.76 -5.76
CA ILE A 97 6.40 -11.41 -6.16
C ILE A 97 5.53 -10.92 -7.32
N VAL A 98 5.05 -9.69 -7.24
CA VAL A 98 4.25 -9.06 -8.30
C VAL A 98 4.95 -7.80 -8.78
N THR A 99 5.14 -7.67 -10.09
CA THR A 99 5.71 -6.46 -10.71
C THR A 99 4.64 -5.74 -11.51
N LEU A 100 4.48 -4.44 -11.26
CA LEU A 100 3.55 -3.56 -11.97
C LEU A 100 4.30 -2.53 -12.82
N SER A 101 4.06 -2.51 -14.12
CA SER A 101 4.69 -1.56 -15.04
C SER A 101 3.94 -0.22 -15.16
N ASP A 102 2.75 -0.11 -14.57
CA ASP A 102 1.93 1.10 -14.57
C ASP A 102 1.55 1.49 -13.13
N ALA A 103 1.87 2.73 -12.76
CA ALA A 103 1.52 3.31 -11.47
C ALA A 103 0.01 3.49 -11.29
N SER A 104 -0.75 3.64 -12.38
CA SER A 104 -2.22 3.77 -12.30
C SER A 104 -2.91 2.47 -11.88
N ALA A 105 -2.20 1.34 -11.98
CA ALA A 105 -2.70 0.01 -11.67
C ALA A 105 -2.54 -0.37 -10.18
N VAL A 106 -2.09 0.55 -9.32
CA VAL A 106 -1.89 0.30 -7.89
C VAL A 106 -2.38 1.45 -7.03
N MET A 107 -2.94 1.12 -5.87
CA MET A 107 -3.37 2.09 -4.88
C MET A 107 -2.97 1.64 -3.48
N LEU A 108 -2.38 2.55 -2.70
CA LEU A 108 -2.13 2.33 -1.29
C LEU A 108 -3.47 2.35 -0.53
N ARG A 109 -3.75 1.29 0.24
CA ARG A 109 -5.00 1.16 1.01
C ARG A 109 -4.77 1.27 2.51
N TYR A 110 -3.71 0.65 3.01
CA TYR A 110 -3.33 0.74 4.41
C TYR A 110 -1.83 0.98 4.56
N VAL A 111 -1.48 1.66 5.65
CA VAL A 111 -0.10 1.81 6.11
C VAL A 111 -0.01 1.11 7.45
N LEU A 112 0.80 0.06 7.52
CA LEU A 112 1.09 -0.68 8.73
C LEU A 112 2.35 -0.08 9.34
N ILE A 113 2.25 0.41 10.57
CA ILE A 113 3.35 0.99 11.33
C ILE A 113 3.54 0.13 12.56
N TYR A 114 4.73 -0.40 12.76
CA TYR A 114 5.06 -1.20 13.93
C TYR A 114 6.50 -0.96 14.34
N SER A 115 6.76 -1.11 15.63
CA SER A 115 8.09 -1.08 16.20
C SER A 115 8.66 -2.48 16.40
N GLU A 116 9.96 -2.54 16.64
CA GLU A 116 10.62 -3.80 16.96
C GLU A 116 10.04 -4.41 18.25
N ALA A 117 9.73 -3.57 19.24
CA ALA A 117 9.09 -4.00 20.48
C ALA A 117 7.72 -4.63 20.21
N SER A 118 6.89 -3.98 19.39
CA SER A 118 5.57 -4.49 19.00
C SER A 118 5.65 -5.87 18.33
N LEU A 119 6.63 -6.07 17.45
CA LEU A 119 6.84 -7.33 16.75
C LEU A 119 7.25 -8.46 17.71
N ARG A 120 8.19 -8.17 18.64
CA ARG A 120 8.64 -9.11 19.67
C ARG A 120 7.52 -9.50 20.63
N SER A 121 6.75 -8.53 21.11
CA SER A 121 5.61 -8.76 22.03
C SER A 121 4.53 -9.62 21.40
N ALA A 122 4.34 -9.52 20.08
CA ALA A 122 3.39 -10.35 19.37
C ALA A 122 3.87 -11.80 19.14
N GLY A 123 5.04 -12.18 19.69
CA GLY A 123 5.61 -13.52 19.54
C GLY A 123 6.10 -13.84 18.13
N HIS A 124 6.15 -12.84 17.25
CA HIS A 124 6.58 -13.01 15.87
C HIS A 124 8.10 -12.95 15.81
N SER A 125 8.72 -14.07 15.46
CA SER A 125 10.13 -14.08 15.07
C SER A 125 10.24 -13.57 13.63
N ALA A 126 11.41 -13.03 13.26
CA ALA A 126 11.72 -12.66 11.87
C ALA A 126 11.59 -13.82 10.86
N ALA A 127 11.42 -15.07 11.34
CA ALA A 127 11.22 -16.26 10.51
C ALA A 127 9.74 -16.59 10.23
N MET A 128 8.77 -15.93 10.89
CA MET A 128 7.36 -16.08 10.54
C MET A 128 7.02 -15.20 9.33
N SER A 129 6.42 -15.82 8.32
CA SER A 129 5.90 -15.14 7.14
C SER A 129 4.42 -15.47 7.01
N PHE A 130 3.61 -14.44 6.79
CA PHE A 130 2.19 -14.60 6.49
C PHE A 130 1.93 -14.11 5.08
N SER A 131 1.09 -14.83 4.36
CA SER A 131 0.59 -14.38 3.08
C SER A 131 -0.55 -13.38 3.29
N ILE A 132 -0.61 -12.34 2.47
CA ILE A 132 -1.70 -11.37 2.50
C ILE A 132 -3.07 -12.00 2.25
N ASP A 133 -3.11 -13.12 1.53
CA ASP A 133 -4.34 -13.83 1.21
C ASP A 133 -4.87 -14.56 2.47
N GLU A 134 -3.99 -15.05 3.35
CA GLU A 134 -4.36 -15.68 4.64
C GLU A 134 -4.91 -14.66 5.63
N LEU A 135 -4.44 -13.41 5.53
CA LEU A 135 -4.92 -12.35 6.40
C LEU A 135 -6.37 -11.97 6.08
N GLY A 136 -6.96 -12.34 4.95
CA GLY A 136 -8.35 -11.99 4.63
C GLY A 136 -8.58 -10.48 4.47
N VAL A 137 -7.58 -9.76 3.93
CA VAL A 137 -7.63 -8.31 3.74
C VAL A 137 -8.70 -7.93 2.73
N ALA A 138 -8.87 -8.71 1.66
CA ALA A 138 -9.83 -8.42 0.60
C ALA A 138 -11.28 -8.44 1.13
N GLU A 139 -11.60 -9.43 1.96
CA GLU A 139 -12.90 -9.63 2.57
C GLU A 139 -13.22 -8.49 3.54
N ARG A 140 -12.28 -8.15 4.43
CA ARG A 140 -12.46 -7.03 5.36
C ARG A 140 -12.58 -5.69 4.63
N TYR A 141 -11.82 -5.49 3.56
CA TYR A 141 -11.93 -4.29 2.75
C TYR A 141 -13.29 -4.19 2.04
N ALA A 142 -13.79 -5.29 1.47
CA ALA A 142 -15.11 -5.33 0.85
C ALA A 142 -16.24 -5.04 1.85
N GLN A 143 -16.18 -5.61 3.06
CA GLN A 143 -17.12 -5.32 4.14
C GLN A 143 -17.10 -3.84 4.53
N LEU A 144 -15.91 -3.24 4.64
CA LEU A 144 -15.76 -1.81 4.92
C LEU A 144 -16.37 -0.94 3.81
N GLN A 145 -16.11 -1.26 2.54
CA GLN A 145 -16.68 -0.52 1.41
C GLN A 145 -18.22 -0.57 1.41
N GLU A 146 -18.80 -1.73 1.70
CA GLU A 146 -20.26 -1.87 1.77
C GLU A 146 -20.86 -1.06 2.92
N HIS A 147 -20.23 -1.10 4.10
CA HIS A 147 -20.68 -0.30 5.25
C HIS A 147 -20.58 1.21 4.99
N VAL A 148 -19.51 1.69 4.33
CA VAL A 148 -19.39 3.10 3.92
C VAL A 148 -20.49 3.47 2.93
N ARG A 149 -20.76 2.61 1.94
CA ARG A 149 -21.82 2.82 0.95
C ARG A 149 -23.20 2.90 1.59
N GLN A 150 -23.50 2.03 2.56
CA GLN A 150 -24.77 2.02 3.28
C GLN A 150 -24.99 3.31 4.08
N ARG A 151 -23.92 3.86 4.70
CA ARG A 151 -23.96 5.17 5.36
C ARG A 151 -24.22 6.32 4.41
N ASP A 152 -23.67 6.28 3.20
CA ASP A 152 -23.92 7.32 2.20
C ASP A 152 -25.36 7.28 1.66
N THR A 153 -26.02 6.11 1.73
CA THR A 153 -27.41 5.93 1.28
C THR A 153 -28.46 6.08 2.40
N GLY A 154 -28.05 6.04 3.67
CA GLY A 154 -28.92 6.11 4.85
C GLY A 154 -28.78 7.42 5.62
N GLU A 155 -29.88 8.18 5.70
CA GLU A 155 -30.11 9.35 6.57
C GLU A 155 -29.40 10.67 6.22
N ALA A 156 -30.08 11.47 5.38
CA ALA A 156 -30.17 12.91 5.61
C ALA A 156 -31.11 13.16 6.81
N GLY A 157 -30.63 12.96 8.03
CA GLY A 157 -31.28 13.48 9.24
C GLY A 157 -31.10 15.00 9.36
N PRO A 158 -32.06 15.75 9.94
CA PRO A 158 -31.99 17.21 10.01
C PRO A 158 -30.95 17.62 11.06
N GLY A 159 -29.72 17.93 10.64
CA GLY A 159 -28.73 18.60 11.49
C GLY A 159 -27.29 18.08 11.46
N GLY A 160 -26.98 17.05 10.67
CA GLY A 160 -25.60 16.59 10.53
C GLY A 160 -24.85 17.37 9.45
N GLU A 161 -23.84 18.17 9.82
CA GLU A 161 -22.93 18.77 8.86
C GLU A 161 -22.33 17.69 7.96
N ARG A 162 -22.58 17.84 6.66
CA ARG A 162 -22.11 16.95 5.60
C ARG A 162 -20.61 17.16 5.48
N CYS A 163 -19.79 16.25 6.04
CA CYS A 163 -18.36 16.23 5.75
C CYS A 163 -18.19 15.70 4.32
N ASP A 164 -18.31 16.59 3.35
CA ASP A 164 -18.28 16.30 1.92
C ASP A 164 -16.82 16.02 1.51
N LEU A 165 -16.31 14.83 1.82
CA LEU A 165 -15.06 14.31 1.26
C LEU A 165 -15.31 13.90 -0.20
N ARG A 166 -15.65 14.89 -1.05
CA ARG A 166 -15.58 14.69 -2.50
C ARG A 166 -14.12 14.54 -2.85
N PHE A 167 -13.74 13.36 -3.31
CA PHE A 167 -12.55 13.18 -4.12
C PHE A 167 -12.68 14.13 -5.32
N VAL A 168 -11.96 15.25 -5.27
CA VAL A 168 -11.74 16.09 -6.44
C VAL A 168 -10.92 15.24 -7.41
N SER A 169 -11.59 14.72 -8.43
CA SER A 169 -10.92 14.14 -9.60
C SER A 169 -9.91 15.18 -10.11
N ARG A 170 -8.65 14.79 -10.24
CA ARG A 170 -7.53 15.67 -10.62
C ARG A 170 -7.58 16.21 -12.06
N ASP A 171 -8.71 16.08 -12.76
CA ASP A 171 -8.83 16.46 -14.19
C ASP A 171 -9.20 17.93 -14.46
N ASP A 172 -9.51 18.75 -13.45
CA ASP A 172 -9.91 20.16 -13.65
C ASP A 172 -8.79 21.20 -13.46
N ARG A 173 -7.56 20.91 -13.87
CA ARG A 173 -6.56 21.97 -14.13
C ARG A 173 -6.18 22.04 -15.60
N ARG A 174 -7.12 22.55 -16.39
CA ARG A 174 -6.84 23.18 -17.68
C ARG A 174 -7.36 24.62 -17.66
N VAL A 175 -6.43 25.55 -17.95
CA VAL A 175 -6.63 26.93 -18.42
C VAL A 175 -7.06 27.97 -17.37
N ALA A 176 -6.08 28.75 -16.91
CA ALA A 176 -6.01 30.20 -17.07
C ALA A 176 -4.57 30.66 -16.87
#